data_AF-A0A2W1AB61-F1
#
_entry.id   AF-A0A2W1AB61-F1
#
_cell.length_a   1.000
_cell.length_b   1.000
_cell.length_c   1.000
_cell.angle_alpha   90.00
_cell.angle_beta   90.00
_cell.angle_gamma   90.00
#
_symmetry.space_group_name_H-M   'P 1'
#
loop_
_entity.id
_entity.type
_entity.pdbx_description
1 polymer ?
#
loop_
_entity_poly.entity_id
_entity_poly.type
_entity_poly.pdbx_seq_one_letter_code
_entity_poly.pdbx_strand_id
1 'polypeptide(L)'
;AQGRAAAGLALRLGVPCDLLVCVAAEEVVRERLRRRAGDPSAVSEGTWEIHVQQRPAFAQVRLPEPARVHEIDSGVALSASIPAALEALL
;
A
#
# COMPACT_ATOMS: atom_id res chain seq x y z
N ALA A 1 -10.06 5.33 -5.97
CA ALA A 1 -11.12 4.73 -6.83
C ALA A 1 -11.18 3.20 -6.69
N GLN A 2 -10.04 2.51 -6.77
CA GLN A 2 -9.98 1.03 -6.72
C GLN A 2 -10.47 0.41 -5.40
N GLY A 3 -10.04 0.92 -4.24
CA GLY A 3 -10.46 0.36 -2.94
C GLY A 3 -11.98 0.39 -2.70
N ARG A 4 -12.67 1.47 -3.09
CA ARG A 4 -14.14 1.55 -2.96
C ARG A 4 -14.88 0.53 -3.83
N ALA A 5 -14.38 0.25 -5.03
CA ALA A 5 -14.96 -0.76 -5.90
C ALA A 5 -14.80 -2.16 -5.30
N ALA A 6 -13.63 -2.46 -4.72
CA ALA A 6 -13.38 -3.72 -4.01
C ALA A 6 -14.29 -3.87 -2.79
N ALA A 7 -14.38 -2.85 -1.93
CA ALA A 7 -15.28 -2.86 -0.77
C ALA A 7 -16.76 -3.05 -1.17
N GLY A 8 -17.20 -2.36 -2.23
CA GLY A 8 -18.56 -2.51 -2.74
C GLY A 8 -18.83 -3.91 -3.31
N LEU A 9 -17.85 -4.55 -3.94
CA LEU A 9 -17.97 -5.93 -4.40
C LEU A 9 -18.03 -6.90 -3.21
N ALA A 10 -17.14 -6.75 -2.24
CA ALA A 10 -17.10 -7.59 -1.04
C ALA A 10 -18.43 -7.53 -0.27
N LEU A 11 -18.99 -6.32 -0.11
CA LEU A 11 -20.30 -6.12 0.51
C LEU A 11 -21.42 -6.87 -0.24
N ARG A 12 -21.46 -6.79 -1.58
CA ARG A 12 -22.45 -7.52 -2.39
C ARG A 12 -22.31 -9.03 -2.29
N LEU A 13 -21.09 -9.52 -2.07
CA LEU A 13 -20.80 -10.94 -1.92
C LEU A 13 -20.91 -11.43 -0.46
N GLY A 14 -21.11 -10.53 0.50
CA GLY A 14 -21.17 -10.86 1.93
C GLY A 14 -19.84 -11.35 2.50
N VAL A 15 -18.71 -10.97 1.91
CA VAL A 15 -17.37 -11.38 2.37
C VAL A 15 -16.64 -10.22 3.06
N PRO A 16 -15.73 -10.49 4.02
CA PRO A 16 -14.90 -9.45 4.63
C PRO A 16 -14.03 -8.73 3.60
N CYS A 17 -13.71 -7.46 3.89
CA CYS A 17 -12.80 -6.66 3.08
C CYS A 17 -11.86 -5.89 4.00
N ASP A 18 -10.57 -6.21 3.89
CA ASP A 18 -9.50 -5.49 4.57
C ASP A 18 -8.61 -4.84 3.52
N LEU A 19 -8.17 -3.61 3.80
CA LEU A 19 -7.20 -2.89 2.99
C LEU A 19 -5.93 -2.66 3.79
N LEU A 20 -4.81 -3.16 3.28
CA LEU A 20 -3.48 -2.86 3.82
C LEU A 20 -2.86 -1.70 3.04
N VAL A 21 -2.55 -0.63 3.75
CA VAL A 21 -1.83 0.54 3.25
C VAL A 21 -0.37 0.39 3.68
N CYS A 22 0.49 0.02 2.74
CA CYS A 22 1.93 -0.07 2.97
C CYS A 22 2.54 1.32 2.98
N VAL A 23 3.09 1.73 4.12
CA VAL A 23 3.80 3.00 4.29
C VAL A 23 5.28 2.75 4.52
N ALA A 24 6.10 3.78 4.32
CA ALA A 24 7.50 3.79 4.67
C ALA A 24 7.95 5.24 4.83
N ALA A 25 9.02 5.47 5.59
CA ALA A 25 9.65 6.78 5.67
C ALA A 25 10.06 7.28 4.27
N GLU A 26 9.96 8.59 4.05
CA GLU A 26 10.23 9.23 2.75
C GLU A 26 11.65 8.90 2.25
N GLU A 27 12.63 8.88 3.15
CA GLU A 27 14.02 8.55 2.87
C GLU A 27 14.17 7.13 2.32
N VAL A 28 13.41 6.18 2.89
CA VAL A 28 13.39 4.78 2.45
C VAL A 28 12.75 4.66 1.07
N VAL A 29 11.66 5.38 0.81
CA VAL A 29 11.00 5.41 -0.50
C VAL A 29 11.95 5.99 -1.56
N ARG A 30 12.58 7.14 -1.29
CA ARG A 30 13.56 7.77 -2.18
C ARG A 30 14.70 6.82 -2.53
N GLU A 31 15.27 6.16 -1.53
CA GLU A 31 16.35 5.21 -1.73
C GLU A 31 15.92 4.02 -2.60
N ARG A 32 14.75 3.44 -2.33
CA ARG A 32 14.24 2.30 -3.13
C ARG A 32 13.94 2.67 -4.58
N LEU A 33 13.41 3.87 -4.84
CA LEU A 33 13.16 4.35 -6.20
C LEU A 33 14.48 4.60 -6.95
N ARG A 34 15.49 5.19 -6.30
CA ARG A 34 16.83 5.36 -6.89
C ARG A 34 17.46 4.03 -7.28
N ARG A 35 17.37 3.01 -6.42
CA ARG A 35 17.88 1.67 -6.73
C ARG A 35 17.18 1.05 -7.94
N ARG A 36 15.86 1.17 -8.03
CA ARG A 36 15.07 0.64 -9.14
C ARG A 36 15.35 1.33 -10.47
N ALA A 37 15.63 2.64 -10.45
CA ALA A 37 15.97 3.37 -11.67
C ALA A 37 17.22 2.84 -12.38
N GLY A 38 18.13 2.19 -11.64
CA GLY A 38 19.32 1.53 -12.19
C GLY A 38 19.16 0.03 -12.43
N ASP A 39 18.00 -0.56 -12.13
CA ASP A 39 17.74 -1.99 -12.24
C ASP A 39 17.02 -2.31 -13.57
N PRO A 40 17.67 -2.99 -14.53
CA PRO A 40 17.05 -3.34 -15.82
C PRO A 40 15.86 -4.29 -15.68
N SER A 41 15.72 -4.96 -14.53
CA SER A 41 14.59 -5.85 -14.23
C SER A 41 13.43 -5.14 -13.53
N ALA A 42 13.57 -3.84 -13.24
CA ALA A 42 12.50 -3.07 -12.61
C ALA A 42 11.25 -3.05 -13.50
N VAL A 43 10.15 -3.57 -12.96
CA VAL A 43 8.84 -3.63 -13.64
C VAL A 43 8.06 -2.31 -13.61
N SER A 44 8.68 -1.23 -13.12
CA SER A 44 8.05 0.08 -12.91
C SER A 44 9.03 1.21 -13.17
N GLU A 45 8.63 2.20 -13.99
CA GLU A 45 9.34 3.46 -14.22
C GLU A 45 9.16 4.46 -13.06
N GLY A 46 8.93 3.98 -11.84
CA GLY A 46 8.64 4.82 -10.69
C GLY A 46 9.82 5.73 -10.34
N THR A 47 9.67 7.03 -10.58
CA THR A 47 10.61 8.07 -10.12
C THR A 47 10.12 8.73 -8.84
N TRP A 48 10.99 9.48 -8.18
CA TRP A 48 10.62 10.26 -7.00
C TRP A 48 9.53 11.30 -7.32
N GLU A 49 9.63 11.95 -8.48
CA GLU A 49 8.67 12.94 -8.96
C GLU A 49 7.28 12.33 -9.14
N ILE A 50 7.22 11.14 -9.76
CA ILE A 50 5.96 10.38 -9.93
C ILE A 50 5.38 10.02 -8.55
N HIS A 51 6.22 9.56 -7.62
CA HIS A 51 5.77 9.23 -6.27
C HIS A 51 5.15 10.44 -5.56
N VAL A 52 5.81 11.60 -5.59
CA VAL A 52 5.31 12.84 -4.96
C VAL A 52 4.00 13.29 -5.59
N GLN A 53 3.88 13.23 -6.92
CA GLN A 53 2.63 13.57 -7.63
C GLN A 53 1.48 12.64 -7.25
N GLN A 54 1.75 11.35 -7.03
CA GLN A 54 0.73 10.35 -6.69
C GLN A 54 0.38 10.33 -5.20
N ARG A 55 1.28 10.75 -4.31
CA ARG A 55 1.11 10.68 -2.84
C ARG A 55 -0.26 11.18 -2.33
N PRO A 56 -0.81 12.33 -2.80
CA PRO A 56 -2.13 12.79 -2.36
C PRO A 56 -3.27 11.79 -2.66
N ALA A 57 -3.19 11.04 -3.77
CA ALA A 57 -4.20 10.06 -4.13
C ALA A 57 -4.22 8.85 -3.18
N PHE A 58 -3.10 8.57 -2.49
CA PHE A 58 -2.94 7.47 -1.54
C PHE A 58 -3.09 7.89 -0.07
N ALA A 59 -2.96 9.19 0.26
CA ALA A 59 -3.05 9.68 1.64
C ALA A 59 -4.48 9.68 2.23
N GLN A 60 -5.52 9.46 1.42
CA GLN A 60 -6.92 9.61 1.84
C GLN A 60 -7.78 8.37 1.57
N VAL A 61 -7.19 7.17 1.62
CA VAL A 61 -7.97 5.95 1.37
C VAL A 61 -8.88 5.65 2.57
N ARG A 62 -10.17 5.95 2.40
CA ARG A 62 -11.25 5.52 3.29
C ARG A 62 -12.16 4.56 2.54
N LEU A 63 -12.52 3.47 3.19
CA LEU A 63 -13.49 2.50 2.69
C LEU A 63 -14.80 2.61 3.48
N PRO A 64 -15.95 2.25 2.88
CA PRO A 64 -17.20 2.14 3.63
C PRO A 64 -17.13 0.97 4.61
N GLU A 65 -17.75 1.12 5.78
CA GLU A 65 -18.00 0.01 6.70
C GLU A 65 -18.73 -1.15 5.98
N PRO A 66 -18.46 -2.42 6.34
CA PRO A 66 -17.58 -2.88 7.42
C PRO A 66 -16.11 -3.05 7.01
N ALA A 67 -15.68 -2.48 5.88
CA ALA A 67 -14.32 -2.68 5.42
C ALA A 67 -13.31 -1.98 6.33
N ARG A 68 -12.26 -2.71 6.72
CA ARG A 68 -11.22 -2.20 7.64
C ARG A 68 -10.00 -1.73 6.85
N VAL A 69 -9.31 -0.73 7.38
CA VAL A 69 -8.07 -0.20 6.79
C VAL A 69 -6.96 -0.32 7.82
N HIS A 70 -5.87 -0.95 7.41
CA HIS A 70 -4.70 -1.23 8.25
C HIS A 70 -3.49 -0.56 7.63
N GLU A 71 -2.69 0.13 8.43
CA GLU A 71 -1.42 0.70 7.97
C GLU A 71 -0.27 -0.20 8.40
N ILE A 72 0.61 -0.56 7.47
CA ILE A 72 1.75 -1.44 7.72
C ILE A 72 3.04 -0.74 7.29
N ASP A 73 4.02 -0.68 8.21
CA ASP A 73 5.35 -0.22 7.87
C ASP A 73 6.06 -1.26 6.98
N SER A 74 6.18 -0.92 5.71
CA SER A 74 6.91 -1.67 4.69
C SER A 74 8.36 -1.19 4.53
N GLY A 75 8.78 -0.18 5.30
CA GLY A 75 10.15 0.33 5.35
C GLY A 75 11.13 -0.63 6.01
N VAL A 76 10.63 -1.49 6.92
CA VAL A 76 11.39 -2.56 7.58
C VAL A 76 11.61 -3.78 6.66
N ALA A 77 12.35 -4.76 7.15
CA ALA A 77 12.54 -6.03 6.46
C ALA A 77 11.22 -6.81 6.33
N LEU A 78 11.05 -7.57 5.24
CA LEU A 78 9.85 -8.39 5.01
C LEU A 78 9.58 -9.38 6.14
N SER A 79 10.64 -9.93 6.75
CA SER A 79 10.53 -10.80 7.92
C SER A 79 9.88 -10.14 9.14
N ALA A 80 9.89 -8.81 9.21
CA ALA A 80 9.22 -8.04 10.25
C ALA A 80 7.83 -7.53 9.79
N SER A 81 7.69 -7.11 8.53
CA SER A 81 6.41 -6.55 8.03
C SER A 81 5.33 -7.61 7.79
N ILE A 82 5.70 -8.83 7.41
CA ILE A 82 4.74 -9.92 7.13
C ILE A 82 3.99 -10.36 8.40
N PRO A 83 4.67 -10.66 9.52
CA PRO A 83 3.95 -10.99 10.76
C PRO A 83 3.00 -9.87 11.21
N ALA A 84 3.45 -8.61 11.18
CA ALA A 84 2.62 -7.47 11.56
C ALA A 84 1.37 -7.33 10.65
N ALA A 85 1.52 -7.58 9.35
CA ALA A 85 0.40 -7.59 8.41
C ALA A 85 -0.60 -8.72 8.69
N LEU A 86 -0.12 -9.91 9.06
CA LEU A 86 -0.98 -11.04 9.41
C LEU A 86 -1.72 -10.81 10.73
N GLU A 87 -1.03 -10.26 11.74
CA GLU A 87 -1.65 -9.88 13.02
C GLU A 87 -2.75 -8.83 12.85
N ALA A 88 -2.58 -7.88 11.93
CA ALA A 88 -3.62 -6.89 11.64
C ALA A 88 -4.87 -7.49 10.97
N LEU A 89 -4.74 -8.62 10.28
CA LEU A 89 -5.79 -9.23 9.48
C LEU A 89 -6.62 -10.29 10.23
N LEU A 90 -6.07 -10.89 11.28
CA LEU A 90 -6.66 -12.01 12.05
C LEU A 90 -7.39 -11.51 13.30
#